data_AF-A0A0K0EG26-F1
#
_entry.id   AF-A0A0K0EG26-F1
#
_cell.length_a   1.000
_cell.length_b   1.000
_cell.length_c   1.000
_cell.angle_alpha   90.00
_cell.angle_beta   90.00
_cell.angle_gamma   90.00
#
_symmetry.space_group_name_H-M   'P 1'
#
loop_
_entity.id
_entity.type
_entity.pdbx_description
1 polymer ?
#
loop_
_entity_poly.entity_id
_entity_poly.type
_entity_poly.pdbx_seq_one_letter_code
_entity_poly.pdbx_strand_id
1 'polypeptide(L)'
;MKVYTKMLLTRLEERLDRVITPKQAGFRRSFLTSDNIITLKLLLQKTYKNKLNTHLVFLDFKKAFDLVSRKHIWMALRHYGIEEGYIKSIN
;
A
#
# COMPACT_ATOMS: atom_id res chain seq x y z
N MET A 1 18.70 -14.81 9.53
CA MET A 1 18.26 -13.97 8.39
C MET A 1 17.03 -13.08 8.67
N LYS A 2 16.17 -13.33 9.68
CA LYS A 2 15.00 -12.46 9.98
C LYS A 2 15.37 -11.06 10.49
N VAL A 3 16.48 -10.94 11.23
CA VAL A 3 16.95 -9.66 11.80
C VAL A 3 17.36 -8.68 10.69
N TYR A 4 18.10 -9.16 9.68
CA TYR A 4 18.51 -8.35 8.53
C TYR A 4 17.30 -7.86 7.73
N THR A 5 16.35 -8.74 7.42
CA THR A 5 15.11 -8.36 6.72
C THR A 5 14.29 -7.34 7.53
N LYS A 6 14.19 -7.50 8.86
CA LYS A 6 13.50 -6.55 9.74
C LYS A 6 14.16 -5.16 9.72
N MET A 7 15.50 -5.13 9.73
CA MET A 7 16.27 -3.89 9.64
C MET A 7 16.04 -3.21 8.27
N LEU A 8 16.10 -3.97 7.19
CA LEU A 8 15.86 -3.47 5.83
C LEU A 8 14.44 -2.94 5.68
N LEU A 9 13.44 -3.69 6.16
CA LEU A 9 12.04 -3.30 6.13
C LEU A 9 11.81 -1.98 6.88
N THR A 10 12.35 -1.85 8.11
CA THR A 10 12.20 -0.61 8.89
C THR A 10 12.71 0.62 8.12
N ARG A 11 13.87 0.51 7.48
CA ARG A 11 14.43 1.63 6.68
C ARG A 11 13.62 1.93 5.42
N LEU A 12 13.07 0.90 4.78
CA LEU A 12 12.20 1.08 3.62
C LEU A 12 10.86 1.71 4.03
N GLU A 13 10.27 1.28 5.14
CA GLU A 13 9.03 1.85 5.70
C GLU A 13 9.20 3.35 5.98
N GLU A 14 10.27 3.78 6.65
CA GLU A 14 10.54 5.20 6.94
C GLU A 14 10.60 6.10 5.70
N ARG A 15 11.07 5.56 4.58
CA ARG A 15 11.16 6.27 3.30
C ARG A 15 9.85 6.21 2.54
N LEU A 16 9.28 5.01 2.41
CA LEU A 16 8.07 4.77 1.63
C LEU A 16 6.82 5.38 2.27
N ASP A 17 6.74 5.46 3.59
CA ASP A 17 5.59 6.07 4.28
C ASP A 17 5.43 7.56 3.96
N ARG A 18 6.51 8.24 3.58
CA ARG A 18 6.50 9.66 3.19
C ARG A 18 5.96 9.88 1.77
N VAL A 19 6.04 8.87 0.90
CA VAL A 19 5.72 9.00 -0.53
C VAL A 19 4.46 8.24 -0.92
N ILE A 20 4.13 7.15 -0.23
CA ILE A 20 2.92 6.36 -0.51
C ILE A 20 1.69 7.08 0.05
N THR A 21 0.69 7.27 -0.81
CA THR A 21 -0.56 7.91 -0.45
C THR A 21 -1.24 7.25 0.75
N PRO A 22 -1.84 8.00 1.68
CA PRO A 22 -2.63 7.45 2.79
C PRO A 22 -3.80 6.55 2.34
N LYS A 23 -4.24 6.66 1.08
CA LYS A 23 -5.26 5.77 0.50
C LYS A 23 -4.79 4.32 0.42
N GLN A 24 -3.48 4.10 0.27
CA GLN A 24 -2.88 2.78 0.35
C GLN A 24 -2.51 2.53 1.81
N ALA A 25 -3.44 1.91 2.53
CA ALA A 25 -3.36 1.70 3.99
C ALA A 25 -2.94 0.27 4.39
N GLY A 26 -2.94 -0.68 3.44
CA GLY A 26 -2.62 -2.08 3.73
C GLY A 26 -1.15 -2.28 4.11
N PHE A 27 -0.90 -3.11 5.13
CA PHE A 27 0.44 -3.45 5.65
C PHE A 27 1.28 -2.25 6.12
N ARG A 28 0.63 -1.14 6.50
CA ARG A 28 1.31 0.05 7.00
C ARG A 28 1.08 0.24 8.50
N ARG A 29 2.11 0.74 9.17
CA ARG A 29 1.99 1.08 10.60
C ARG A 29 1.00 2.23 10.75
N SER A 30 0.24 2.22 11.85
CA SER A 30 -0.74 3.26 12.19
C SER A 30 -1.97 3.37 11.27
N PHE A 31 -2.17 2.41 10.36
CA PHE A 31 -3.41 2.30 9.57
C PHE A 31 -4.18 1.05 9.98
N LEU A 32 -5.49 1.19 10.19
CA LEU A 32 -6.37 0.07 10.50
C LEU A 32 -7.38 -0.15 9.37
N THR A 33 -7.73 -1.42 9.14
CA THR A 33 -8.79 -1.77 8.18
C THR A 33 -10.13 -1.14 8.55
N SER A 34 -10.37 -0.91 9.85
CA SER A 34 -11.55 -0.21 10.36
C SER A 34 -11.65 1.22 9.81
N ASP A 35 -10.54 1.91 9.62
CA ASP A 35 -10.52 3.30 9.16
C ASP A 35 -11.08 3.40 7.73
N ASN A 36 -10.68 2.46 6.88
CA ASN A 36 -11.19 2.36 5.51
C ASN A 36 -12.68 1.98 5.48
N ILE A 37 -13.12 1.05 6.35
CA ILE A 37 -14.53 0.66 6.45
C ILE A 37 -15.39 1.84 6.92
N ILE A 38 -14.95 2.57 7.94
CA ILE A 38 -15.65 3.76 8.46
C ILE A 38 -15.71 4.83 7.38
N THR A 39 -14.59 5.10 6.70
CA THR A 39 -14.53 6.07 5.60
C THR A 39 -15.51 5.72 4.49
N LEU A 40 -15.57 4.44 4.09
CA LEU A 40 -16.52 3.96 3.09
C LEU A 40 -17.97 4.16 3.55
N LYS A 41 -18.30 3.78 4.79
CA LYS A 41 -19.64 3.97 5.36
C LYS A 41 -20.07 5.44 5.35
N LEU A 42 -19.19 6.34 5.79
CA LEU A 42 -19.47 7.78 5.78
C LEU A 42 -19.69 8.32 4.37
N LEU A 43 -18.90 7.85 3.40
CA LEU A 43 -19.05 8.25 2.00
C LEU A 43 -20.40 7.80 1.43
N LEU A 44 -20.82 6.56 1.69
CA LEU A 44 -22.12 6.03 1.25
C LEU A 44 -23.29 6.77 1.91
N GLN A 45 -23.19 7.07 3.21
CA GLN A 45 -24.21 7.84 3.91
C GLN A 45 -24.36 9.24 3.31
N LYS A 46 -23.23 9.89 2.98
CA LYS A 46 -23.23 11.23 2.38
C LYS A 46 -23.84 11.23 0.98
N THR A 47 -23.47 10.26 0.13
CA THR A 47 -24.02 10.19 -1.23
C THR A 47 -25.50 9.83 -1.24
N TYR A 48 -25.93 8.92 -0.34
CA TYR A 48 -27.33 8.60 -0.13
C TYR A 48 -28.15 9.84 0.28
N LYS A 49 -27.67 10.60 1.27
CA LYS A 49 -28.32 11.85 1.73
C LYS A 49 -28.46 12.88 0.61
N ASN A 50 -27.46 12.96 -0.27
CA ASN A 50 -27.43 13.91 -1.39
C ASN A 50 -28.14 13.39 -2.65
N LYS A 51 -28.78 12.21 -2.60
CA LYS A 51 -29.44 11.57 -3.75
C LYS A 51 -28.52 11.40 -4.97
N LEU A 52 -27.24 11.12 -4.72
CA LEU A 52 -26.26 10.88 -5.78
C LEU A 52 -26.24 9.40 -6.16
N ASN A 53 -26.34 9.11 -7.46
CA ASN A 53 -26.13 7.76 -7.97
C ASN A 53 -24.69 7.31 -7.67
N THR A 54 -24.55 6.26 -6.86
CA THR A 54 -23.25 5.79 -6.36
C THR A 54 -23.09 4.31 -6.69
N HIS A 55 -21.91 3.95 -7.21
CA HIS A 55 -21.54 2.56 -7.49
C HIS A 55 -20.26 2.21 -6.75
N LEU A 56 -20.16 0.96 -6.27
CA LEU A 56 -18.96 0.42 -5.64
C LEU A 56 -18.41 -0.71 -6.49
N VAL A 57 -17.08 -0.72 -6.64
CA VAL A 57 -16.36 -1.81 -7.31
C VAL A 57 -15.33 -2.35 -6.34
N PHE A 58 -15.42 -3.64 -6.06
CA PHE A 58 -14.43 -4.36 -5.25
C PHE A 58 -13.48 -5.10 -6.20
N LEU A 59 -12.19 -4.80 -6.09
CA LEU A 59 -11.14 -5.41 -6.91
C LEU A 59 -10.24 -6.25 -6.00
N ASP A 60 -10.04 -7.51 -6.37
CA ASP A 60 -9.11 -8.42 -5.70
C ASP A 60 -8.16 -9.05 -6.73
N PHE A 61 -6.89 -9.17 -6.36
CA PHE A 61 -5.85 -9.74 -7.23
C PHE A 61 -5.60 -11.20 -6.85
N LYS A 62 -5.90 -12.11 -7.78
CA LYS A 62 -5.56 -13.54 -7.61
C LYS A 62 -4.05 -13.69 -7.45
N LYS A 63 -3.61 -14.32 -6.34
CA LYS A 63 -2.20 -14.62 -6.05
C LYS A 63 -1.25 -13.41 -6.19
N ALA A 64 -1.63 -12.28 -5.59
CA ALA A 64 -0.94 -10.99 -5.74
C ALA A 64 0.59 -11.06 -5.50
N PHE A 65 1.05 -11.85 -4.53
CA PHE A 65 2.48 -12.00 -4.21
C PHE A 65 3.22 -12.99 -5.13
N ASP A 66 2.53 -14.00 -5.67
CA ASP A 66 3.17 -15.00 -6.53
C ASP A 66 3.28 -14.52 -7.98
N LEU A 67 2.32 -13.69 -8.43
CA LEU A 67 2.25 -13.24 -9.83
C LEU A 67 2.98 -11.92 -10.09
N VAL A 68 3.35 -11.18 -9.04
CA VAL A 68 4.04 -9.90 -9.22
C VAL A 68 5.49 -10.14 -9.67
N SER A 69 5.86 -9.57 -10.81
CA SER A 69 7.22 -9.68 -11.34
C SER A 69 8.19 -8.82 -10.52
N ARG A 70 9.31 -9.43 -10.10
CA ARG A 70 10.41 -8.73 -9.38
C ARG A 70 10.91 -7.51 -10.14
N LYS A 71 10.98 -7.57 -11.48
CA LYS A 71 11.39 -6.43 -12.33
C LYS A 71 10.50 -5.21 -12.10
N HIS A 72 9.19 -5.42 -12.02
CA HIS A 72 8.23 -4.34 -11.76
C HIS A 72 8.34 -3.80 -10.34
N ILE A 73 8.63 -4.65 -9.35
CA ILE A 73 8.91 -4.21 -7.97
C ILE A 73 10.13 -3.29 -7.94
N TRP A 74 11.25 -3.67 -8.58
CA TRP A 74 12.45 -2.83 -8.65
C TRP A 74 12.18 -1.49 -9.34
N MET A 75 11.41 -1.51 -10.43
CA MET A 75 11.00 -0.29 -11.12
C MET A 75 10.15 0.62 -10.23
N ALA A 76 9.21 0.05 -9.47
CA ALA A 76 8.40 0.80 -8.52
C ALA A 76 9.25 1.41 -7.39
N LEU A 77 10.18 0.65 -6.81
CA LEU A 77 11.07 1.16 -5.76
C LEU A 77 11.94 2.33 -6.26
N ARG A 78 12.49 2.23 -7.48
CA ARG A 78 13.22 3.34 -8.13
C ARG A 78 12.33 4.56 -8.32
N HIS A 79 11.11 4.35 -8.79
CA HIS A 79 10.13 5.43 -9.00
C HIS A 79 9.83 6.17 -7.69
N TYR A 80 9.76 5.46 -6.56
CA TYR A 80 9.59 6.03 -5.23
C TYR A 80 10.89 6.55 -4.59
N GLY A 81 12.00 6.62 -5.34
CA GLY A 81 13.25 7.21 -4.87
C GLY A 81 14.08 6.32 -3.94
N ILE A 82 13.86 5.01 -3.95
CA ILE A 82 14.70 4.07 -3.20
C ILE A 82 16.02 3.85 -3.94
N GLU A 83 17.14 4.02 -3.23
CA GLU A 83 18.48 3.92 -3.79
C GLU A 83 18.82 2.48 -4.24
N GLU A 84 19.65 2.35 -5.27
CA GLU A 84 20.06 1.04 -5.81
C GLU A 84 20.72 0.13 -4.76
N GLY A 85 21.41 0.70 -3.76
CA GLY A 85 22.01 -0.09 -2.68
C GLY A 85 20.97 -0.89 -1.90
N TYR A 86 19.81 -0.30 -1.61
CA TYR A 86 18.69 -0.99 -0.96
C TYR A 86 18.08 -2.03 -1.89
N ILE A 87 17.87 -1.70 -3.16
CA ILE A 87 17.27 -2.62 -4.14
C ILE A 87 18.12 -3.87 -4.32
N LYS A 88 19.45 -3.71 -4.44
CA LYS A 88 20.40 -4.82 -4.54
C LYS A 88 20.43 -5.69 -3.28
N SER A 89 20.07 -5.14 -2.13
CA SER A 89 20.06 -5.85 -0.84
C SER A 89 18.79 -6.70 -0.61
N ILE A 90 17.77 -6.62 -1.48
CA ILE A 90 16.51 -7.38 -1.36
C ILE A 90 16.64 -8.77 -2.03
N ASN A 91 17.86 -9.30 -2.19
CA ASN A 91 18.13 -10.58 -2.87
C ASN A 91 18.94 -11.53 -2.00
#